data_AF-A0A3C0JCD7-F1
#
_entry.id   AF-A0A3C0JCD7-F1
#
_cell.length_a   1.000
_cell.length_b   1.000
_cell.length_c   1.000
_cell.angle_alpha   90.00
_cell.angle_beta   90.00
_cell.angle_gamma   90.00
#
_symmetry.space_group_name_H-M   'P 1'
#
loop_
_entity.id
_entity.type
_entity.pdbx_description
1 polymer ?
#
loop_
_entity_poly.entity_id
_entity_poly.type
_entity_poly.pdbx_seq_one_letter_code
_entity_poly.pdbx_strand_id
1 'polypeptide(L)' 'MDTRAPHAVPSVPLAPYSRRSQEIAPFRVMELSARAAELERAGFDVIHMEVGEPDFTTAAPIVEAGRAALAAGRTRYTGA' A
#
# COMPACT_ATOMS: atom_id res chain seq x y z
N MET A 1 10.65 -35.59 -18.71
CA MET A 1 9.18 -35.66 -18.61
C MET A 1 8.82 -35.85 -17.13
N ASP A 2 8.69 -34.76 -16.38
CA ASP A 2 8.03 -34.78 -15.06
C ASP A 2 6.78 -33.89 -15.22
N THR A 3 5.69 -34.48 -15.68
CA THR A 3 4.37 -33.86 -15.75
C THR A 3 3.73 -33.99 -14.37
N ARG A 4 4.11 -33.11 -13.43
CA ARG A 4 3.31 -32.94 -12.20
C ARG A 4 2.01 -32.26 -12.57
N ALA A 5 0.90 -32.92 -12.25
CA ALA A 5 -0.43 -32.35 -12.35
C ALA A 5 -0.50 -31.02 -11.56
N PRO A 6 -1.26 -30.02 -12.03
CA PRO A 6 -1.45 -28.78 -11.29
C PRO A 6 -2.04 -29.09 -9.91
N HIS A 7 -1.42 -28.55 -8.87
CA HIS A 7 -1.93 -28.64 -7.50
C HIS A 7 -3.28 -27.92 -7.44
N ALA A 8 -4.37 -28.68 -7.34
CA ALA A 8 -5.69 -28.14 -7.12
C ALA A 8 -5.70 -27.43 -5.76
N VAL A 9 -5.84 -26.10 -5.77
CA VAL A 9 -6.02 -25.32 -4.55
C VAL A 9 -7.39 -25.70 -3.99
N PRO A 10 -7.47 -26.30 -2.79
CA PRO A 10 -8.76 -26.63 -2.20
C PRO A 10 -9.57 -25.34 -1.99
N SER A 11 -10.76 -25.27 -2.59
CA SER A 11 -11.70 -24.18 -2.36
C SER A 11 -12.36 -24.37 -1.00
N VAL A 12 -11.66 -23.96 0.06
CA VAL A 12 -12.23 -23.88 1.40
C VAL A 12 -13.26 -22.75 1.39
N PRO A 13 -14.50 -22.96 1.87
CA PRO A 13 -15.45 -21.88 2.02
C PRO A 13 -14.83 -20.79 2.91
N LEU A 14 -14.83 -19.55 2.42
CA LEU A 14 -14.31 -18.44 3.22
C LEU A 14 -15.14 -18.36 4.50
N ALA A 15 -14.48 -18.60 5.64
CA ALA A 15 -15.08 -18.32 6.93
C ALA A 15 -15.50 -16.84 6.96
N PRO A 16 -16.65 -16.51 7.57
CA PRO A 16 -17.08 -15.13 7.65
C PRO A 16 -16.03 -14.29 8.39
N TYR A 17 -15.82 -13.06 7.93
CA TYR A 17 -14.93 -12.12 8.62
C TYR A 17 -15.35 -11.96 10.08
N SER A 18 -14.36 -11.71 10.96
CA SER A 18 -14.63 -11.48 12.38
C SER A 18 -15.60 -10.31 12.59
N ARG A 19 -16.40 -10.36 13.66
CA ARG A 19 -17.30 -9.26 14.02
C ARG A 19 -16.59 -7.90 14.10
N ARG A 20 -15.42 -7.85 14.73
CA ARG A 20 -14.61 -6.64 14.86
C ARG A 20 -14.19 -6.07 13.49
N SER A 21 -13.91 -6.93 12.51
CA SER A 21 -13.57 -6.48 11.15
C SER A 21 -14.77 -5.84 10.44
N GLN A 22 -15.98 -6.34 10.70
CA GLN A 22 -17.22 -5.81 10.12
C GLN A 22 -17.61 -4.44 10.69
N GLU A 23 -17.11 -4.09 11.87
CA GLU A 23 -17.36 -2.80 12.55
C GLU A 23 -16.45 -1.67 12.02
N ILE A 24 -15.45 -1.98 11.18
CA ILE A 24 -14.55 -0.97 10.61
C ILE A 24 -15.29 -0.21 9.51
N ALA A 25 -15.41 1.11 9.68
CA ALA A 25 -16.02 1.97 8.68
C ALA A 25 -15.22 1.99 7.36
N PRO A 26 -15.89 2.05 6.20
CA PRO A 26 -15.22 2.16 4.91
C PRO A 26 -14.31 3.39 4.82
N PHE A 27 -13.13 3.20 4.23
CA PHE A 27 -12.17 4.28 4.00
C PHE A 27 -12.53 5.08 2.75
N ARG A 28 -13.17 6.24 2.92
CA ARG A 28 -13.73 7.04 1.82
C ARG A 28 -12.72 7.92 1.07
N VAL A 29 -11.50 8.08 1.59
CA VAL A 29 -10.49 8.96 0.98
C VAL A 29 -10.12 8.47 -0.42
N MET A 30 -10.13 7.15 -0.67
CA MET A 30 -9.86 6.60 -2.00
C MET A 30 -10.92 6.98 -3.04
N GLU A 31 -12.19 7.04 -2.65
CA GLU A 31 -13.27 7.51 -3.53
C GLU A 31 -13.09 9.00 -3.86
N LEU A 32 -12.68 9.81 -2.88
CA LEU A 32 -12.40 11.22 -3.05
C LEU A 32 -11.22 11.45 -4.02
N SER A 33 -10.10 10.76 -3.83
CA SER A 33 -8.93 10.87 -4.71
C SER A 33 -9.26 10.41 -6.13
N ALA A 34 -10.06 9.35 -6.30
CA ALA A 34 -10.51 8.91 -7.63
C ALA A 34 -11.35 9.98 -8.33
N ARG A 35 -12.25 10.64 -7.58
CA ARG A 35 -13.08 11.72 -8.11
C ARG A 35 -12.27 12.97 -8.46
N ALA A 36 -11.26 13.32 -7.65
CA ALA A 36 -10.33 14.41 -7.96
C ALA A 36 -9.61 14.14 -9.29
N ALA A 37 -9.07 12.93 -9.48
CA ALA A 37 -8.41 12.53 -10.73
C ALA A 37 -9.34 12.52 -11.94
N GLU A 38 -10.64 12.24 -11.77
CA GLU A 38 -11.63 12.42 -12.84
C GLU A 38 -11.81 13.88 -13.26
N LEU A 39 -11.85 14.80 -12.29
CA LEU A 39 -11.99 16.23 -12.55
C LEU A 39 -10.74 16.79 -13.23
N GLU A 40 -9.55 16.40 -12.78
CA GLU A 40 -8.29 16.79 -13.44
C GLU A 40 -8.26 16.33 -14.90
N ARG A 41 -8.66 15.07 -15.18
CA ARG A 41 -8.74 14.54 -16.56
C ARG A 41 -9.78 15.26 -17.41
N ALA A 42 -10.81 15.82 -16.80
CA ALA A 42 -11.80 16.65 -17.48
C ALA A 42 -11.33 18.12 -17.67
N GLY A 43 -10.11 18.45 -17.22
CA GLY A 43 -9.49 19.75 -17.41
C GLY A 43 -9.80 20.78 -16.32
N PHE A 44 -10.34 20.35 -15.18
CA PHE A 44 -10.53 21.23 -14.03
C PHE A 44 -9.21 21.44 -13.26
N ASP A 45 -9.02 22.65 -12.73
CA ASP A 45 -7.97 22.95 -11.77
C ASP A 45 -8.42 22.51 -10.37
N VAL A 46 -7.72 21.52 -9.80
CA VAL A 46 -8.10 20.86 -8.55
C VAL A 46 -7.03 21.13 -7.50
N ILE A 47 -7.44 21.67 -6.36
CA ILE A 47 -6.57 21.88 -5.20
C ILE A 47 -6.75 20.70 -4.24
N HIS A 48 -5.67 19.95 -4.02
CA HIS A 48 -5.66 18.83 -3.10
C HIS A 48 -5.47 19.29 -1.67
N MET A 49 -6.45 19.00 -0.81
CA MET A 49 -6.46 19.30 0.63
C MET A 49 -6.69 18.04 1.47
N GLU A 50 -6.70 16.87 0.84
CA GLU A 50 -6.95 15.57 1.45
C GLU A 50 -5.68 14.79 1.78
N VAL A 51 -4.53 15.21 1.24
CA VAL A 51 -3.24 14.54 1.42
C VAL A 51 -2.67 14.91 2.79
N GLY A 52 -2.46 13.90 3.63
CA GLY A 52 -1.91 14.08 4.98
C GLY A 52 -0.39 13.95 5.08
N GLU A 53 0.31 13.70 3.97
CA GLU A 53 1.77 13.66 3.92
C GLU A 53 2.35 15.01 3.49
N PRO A 54 3.56 15.37 3.94
CA PRO A 54 4.22 16.59 3.48
C PRO A 54 4.61 16.52 2.00
N ASP A 55 4.68 17.68 1.36
CA ASP A 55 5.02 17.85 -0.06
C ASP A 55 6.54 17.80 -0.35
N PHE A 56 7.37 17.75 0.69
CA PHE A 56 8.82 17.68 0.54
C PHE A 56 9.34 16.23 0.53
N THR A 57 10.42 16.03 -0.22
CA THR A 57 11.12 14.75 -0.25
C THR A 57 11.85 14.47 1.06
N THR A 58 12.03 13.19 1.40
CA THR A 58 12.90 12.77 2.50
C THR A 58 14.30 13.40 2.38
N ALA A 59 14.83 13.92 3.48
CA ALA A 59 16.13 14.61 3.48
C ALA A 59 17.29 13.69 3.04
N ALA A 60 18.23 14.24 2.27
CA ALA A 60 19.32 13.47 1.65
C ALA A 60 20.14 12.62 2.64
N PRO A 61 20.51 13.08 3.86
CA PRO A 61 21.24 12.24 4.80
C PRO A 61 20.50 10.97 5.21
N ILE A 62 19.16 11.01 5.27
CA ILE A 62 18.32 9.85 5.62
C ILE A 62 18.31 8.85 4.46
N VAL A 63 18.15 9.35 3.23
CA VAL A 63 18.20 8.51 2.02
C VAL A 63 19.53 7.80 1.91
N GLU A 64 20.65 8.52 2.09
CA GLU A 64 21.99 7.94 2.01
C GLU A 64 22.25 6.93 3.14
N ALA A 65 21.77 7.19 4.35
CA ALA A 65 21.85 6.21 5.44
C ALA A 65 21.08 4.91 5.11
N GLY A 66 19.90 5.03 4.49
CA GLY A 66 19.12 3.88 4.01
C GLY A 66 19.86 3.08 2.94
N ARG A 67 20.45 3.77 1.95
CA ARG A 67 21.27 3.14 0.90
C ARG A 67 22.49 2.42 1.47
N ALA A 68 23.19 3.05 2.41
CA ALA A 68 24.34 2.46 3.09
C ALA A 68 23.96 1.20 3.89
N ALA A 69 22.81 1.22 4.59
CA ALA A 69 22.32 0.05 5.32
C ALA A 69 22.01 -1.13 4.39
N LEU A 70 21.38 -0.88 3.24
CA LEU A 70 21.13 -1.90 2.21
C LEU A 70 22.44 -2.45 1.63
N ALA A 71 23.39 -1.58 1.28
CA ALA A 71 24.71 -1.98 0.77
C ALA A 71 25.49 -2.82 1.80
N ALA A 72 25.34 -2.53 3.09
CA ALA A 72 25.92 -3.28 4.19
C ALA A 72 25.16 -4.57 4.55
N GLY A 73 24.12 -4.94 3.80
CA GLY A 73 23.36 -6.18 4.00
C GLY A 73 22.46 -6.19 5.24
N ARG A 74 22.11 -5.02 5.81
CA ARG A 74 21.25 -4.90 7.00
C ARG A 74 19.77 -5.18 6.67
N THR A 75 19.48 -6.44 6.37
CA THR A 75 18.20 -6.93 5.82
C THR A 75 17.62 -8.10 6.63
N ARG A 76 18.22 -8.40 7.78
CA ARG A 76 17.80 -9.48 8.69
C ARG A 76 16.98 -8.91 9.84
N TYR A 77 16.37 -9.79 10.62
CA TYR A 77 15.65 -9.40 11.83
C TYR A 77 16.52 -8.48 12.70
N THR A 78 15.90 -7.41 13.17
CA THR A 78 16.48 -6.54 14.19
C THR A 78 16.34 -7.23 15.56
N GLY A 79 17.13 -6.77 16.54
CA GLY A 79 16.91 -7.18 17.93
C GLY A 79 15.51 -6.81 18.40
N ALA A 80 15.02 -7.56 19.39
CA ALA A 80 13.82 -7.23 20.17
C ALA A 80 14.18 -6.27 21.31
#